data_AF-A0A7C5TWU6-F1
#
_entry.id   AF-A0A7C5TWU6-F1
#
_cell.length_a   1.000
_cell.length_b   1.000
_cell.length_c   1.000
_cell.angle_alpha   90.00
_cell.angle_beta   90.00
_cell.angle_gamma   90.00
#
_symmetry.space_group_name_H-M   'P 1'
#
loop_
_entity.id
_entity.type
_entity.pdbx_description
1 polymer ?
#
loop_
_entity_poly.entity_id
_entity_poly.type
_entity_poly.pdbx_seq_one_letter_code
_entity_poly.pdbx_strand_id
1 'polypeptide(L)'
;MLVVISDLHFTEERTDAIAGERGRLDPVVRNLGPRAFQAFFDTLARQAVRDDAREVHLVLAGDIFDLHRTGLWFRGTERPWVANDHVGPELEARTLSILDAIAVEDAVSGSLEAIRRFAGGRYRDPASGRTRSFPVPVRLSFIPGNHDRLIGATPALRRRARELLGIGGGTSPFPHTVLSEAEETLIRHGHEYDRYNFSRDLSRRKTMPPLDEAAYARPTLGDFITVAVAARLPVLFREVHGDGKILSRPALGALYRRLLAFDDLRPQSALLEYLLAGARASGGASRTWKALEPV
;
A
#
# COMPACT_ATOMS: atom_id res chain seq x y z
N MET A 1 19.98 11.70 -4.49
CA MET A 1 18.59 12.07 -4.16
C MET A 1 17.85 10.82 -3.73
N LEU A 2 17.50 10.77 -2.45
CA LEU A 2 16.68 9.71 -1.86
C LEU A 2 15.24 10.17 -1.70
N VAL A 3 14.31 9.31 -2.09
CA VAL A 3 12.87 9.53 -1.97
C VAL A 3 12.25 8.32 -1.29
N VAL A 4 11.42 8.54 -0.27
CA VAL A 4 10.79 7.47 0.50
C VAL A 4 9.28 7.66 0.48
N ILE A 5 8.55 6.63 0.10
CA ILE A 5 7.08 6.60 0.14
C ILE A 5 6.68 5.34 0.89
N SER A 6 5.77 5.47 1.84
CA SER A 6 5.20 4.36 2.62
C SER A 6 3.67 4.49 2.60
N ASP A 7 2.98 3.44 3.05
CA ASP A 7 1.55 3.47 3.36
C ASP A 7 0.68 3.85 2.14
N LEU A 8 1.05 3.34 0.96
CA LEU A 8 0.21 3.50 -0.23
C LEU A 8 -1.09 2.72 -0.09
N HIS A 9 -1.03 1.55 0.54
CA HIS A 9 -2.14 0.60 0.73
C HIS A 9 -2.99 0.48 -0.53
N PHE A 10 -2.41 -0.06 -1.61
CA PHE A 10 -3.20 -0.50 -2.75
C PHE A 10 -4.13 -1.62 -2.28
N THR A 11 -5.43 -1.40 -2.41
CA THR A 11 -6.48 -2.26 -1.82
C THR A 11 -7.47 -2.71 -2.88
N GLU A 12 -8.05 -3.88 -2.69
CA GLU A 12 -9.16 -4.36 -3.51
C GLU A 12 -10.46 -3.72 -3.01
N GLU A 13 -11.19 -3.05 -3.91
CA GLU A 13 -12.40 -2.29 -3.57
C GLU A 13 -13.66 -2.96 -4.11
N ARG A 14 -13.52 -3.83 -5.11
CA ARG A 14 -14.67 -4.41 -5.84
C ARG A 14 -15.57 -5.27 -4.96
N THR A 15 -15.05 -5.96 -3.94
CA THR A 15 -15.89 -6.71 -3.00
C THR A 15 -16.79 -5.80 -2.14
N ASP A 16 -16.45 -4.53 -2.00
CA ASP A 16 -17.23 -3.54 -1.26
C ASP A 16 -18.35 -2.91 -2.10
N ALA A 17 -18.33 -3.10 -3.43
CA ALA A 17 -19.39 -2.62 -4.30
C ALA A 17 -20.66 -3.47 -4.13
N ILE A 18 -21.82 -2.80 -4.09
CA ILE A 18 -23.13 -3.46 -4.12
C ILE A 18 -23.84 -3.05 -5.41
N ALA A 19 -24.22 -4.03 -6.22
CA ALA A 19 -25.00 -3.82 -7.44
C ALA A 19 -26.32 -4.60 -7.36
N GLY A 20 -27.42 -4.01 -7.81
CA GLY A 20 -28.72 -4.67 -7.91
C GLY A 20 -29.66 -3.96 -8.86
N GLU A 21 -30.84 -4.54 -9.10
CA GLU A 21 -31.83 -4.00 -10.06
C GLU A 21 -32.24 -2.55 -9.77
N ARG A 22 -32.16 -2.13 -8.50
CA ARG A 22 -32.58 -0.80 -8.03
C ARG A 22 -31.45 0.22 -7.96
N GLY A 23 -30.24 -0.14 -8.39
CA GLY A 23 -29.10 0.77 -8.44
C GLY A 23 -27.78 0.14 -8.00
N ARG A 24 -26.77 1.00 -7.85
CA ARG A 24 -25.42 0.62 -7.43
C ARG A 24 -24.98 1.50 -6.26
N LEU A 25 -24.35 0.89 -5.27
CA LEU A 25 -23.57 1.57 -4.26
C LEU A 25 -22.11 1.31 -4.57
N ASP A 26 -21.43 2.37 -4.97
CA ASP A 26 -20.00 2.35 -5.27
C ASP A 26 -19.19 2.12 -3.99
N PRO A 27 -18.05 1.42 -4.11
CA PRO A 27 -17.15 1.21 -2.98
C PRO A 27 -16.57 2.53 -2.49
N VAL A 28 -15.98 2.52 -1.29
CA VAL A 28 -15.19 3.65 -0.81
C VAL A 28 -13.90 3.68 -1.62
N VAL A 29 -13.64 4.80 -2.30
CA VAL A 29 -12.41 5.00 -3.06
C VAL A 29 -11.25 5.13 -2.07
N ARG A 30 -10.38 4.13 -2.05
CA ARG A 30 -9.20 4.00 -1.19
C ARG A 30 -7.89 4.18 -1.94
N ASN A 31 -7.90 3.88 -3.24
CA ASN A 31 -6.71 3.89 -4.07
C ASN A 31 -6.45 5.26 -4.71
N LEU A 32 -5.19 5.69 -4.67
CA LEU A 32 -4.74 6.83 -5.47
C LEU A 32 -4.67 6.47 -6.95
N GLY A 33 -5.26 7.32 -7.78
CA GLY A 33 -5.27 7.15 -9.22
C GLY A 33 -3.92 7.46 -9.90
N PRO A 34 -3.73 7.01 -11.15
CA PRO A 34 -2.46 7.12 -11.89
C PRO A 34 -1.96 8.55 -12.06
N ARG A 35 -2.85 9.54 -12.09
CA ARG A 35 -2.47 10.95 -12.27
C ARG A 35 -1.60 11.48 -11.14
N ALA A 36 -1.82 11.01 -9.90
CA ALA A 36 -1.00 11.40 -8.75
C ALA A 36 0.45 10.95 -8.93
N PHE A 37 0.66 9.68 -9.30
CA PHE A 37 1.98 9.13 -9.57
C PHE A 37 2.66 9.76 -10.79
N GLN A 38 1.90 10.04 -11.86
CA GLN A 38 2.44 10.72 -13.04
C GLN A 38 2.94 12.13 -12.70
N ALA A 39 2.16 12.92 -11.97
CA ALA A 39 2.56 14.25 -11.50
C ALA A 39 3.76 14.20 -10.54
N PHE A 40 3.79 13.19 -9.67
CA PHE A 40 4.88 12.95 -8.75
C PHE A 40 6.20 12.65 -9.48
N PHE A 41 6.23 11.70 -10.42
CA PHE A 41 7.45 11.36 -11.16
C PHE A 41 7.95 12.48 -12.07
N ASP A 42 7.04 13.23 -12.69
CA ASP A 42 7.37 14.43 -13.46
C ASP A 42 8.02 15.51 -12.58
N THR A 43 7.52 15.67 -11.35
CA THR A 43 8.09 16.58 -10.37
C THR A 43 9.46 16.11 -9.88
N LEU A 44 9.62 14.82 -9.59
CA LEU A 44 10.91 14.25 -9.23
C LEU A 44 11.94 14.44 -10.35
N ALA A 45 11.54 14.24 -11.61
CA ALA A 45 12.43 14.47 -12.75
C ALA A 45 12.92 15.93 -12.80
N ARG A 46 12.02 16.91 -12.62
CA ARG A 46 12.41 18.33 -12.54
C ARG A 46 13.30 18.61 -11.34
N GLN A 47 12.99 18.05 -10.17
CA GLN A 47 13.78 18.25 -8.95
C GLN A 47 15.19 17.67 -9.11
N ALA A 48 15.33 16.48 -9.69
CA ALA A 48 16.62 15.85 -9.93
C ALA A 48 17.53 16.72 -10.81
N VAL A 49 16.99 17.39 -11.83
CA VAL A 49 17.75 18.34 -12.65
C VAL A 49 18.13 19.60 -11.87
N ARG A 50 17.19 20.15 -11.09
CA ARG A 50 17.44 21.37 -10.30
C ARG A 50 18.52 21.16 -9.24
N ASP A 51 18.56 19.98 -8.64
CA ASP A 51 19.47 19.64 -7.55
C ASP A 51 20.77 18.98 -8.04
N ASP A 52 21.00 18.90 -9.36
CA ASP A 52 22.13 18.21 -9.98
C ASP A 52 22.32 16.77 -9.41
N ALA A 53 21.22 16.05 -9.24
CA ALA A 53 21.22 14.72 -8.64
C ALA A 53 21.93 13.73 -9.57
N ARG A 54 22.82 12.89 -9.02
CA ARG A 54 23.49 11.82 -9.80
C ARG A 54 22.63 10.59 -10.04
N GLU A 55 21.69 10.34 -9.14
CA GLU A 55 20.73 9.24 -9.17
C GLU A 55 19.50 9.64 -8.33
N VAL A 56 18.32 9.13 -8.71
CA VAL A 56 17.12 9.11 -7.86
C VAL A 56 16.86 7.70 -7.35
N HIS A 57 16.97 7.49 -6.04
CA HIS A 57 16.61 6.25 -5.37
C HIS A 57 15.24 6.40 -4.70
N LEU A 58 14.23 5.76 -5.27
CA LEU A 58 12.90 5.65 -4.66
C LEU A 58 12.81 4.37 -3.83
N VAL A 59 12.44 4.51 -2.56
CA VAL A 59 12.16 3.40 -1.65
C VAL A 59 10.67 3.38 -1.33
N LEU A 60 10.01 2.29 -1.70
CA LEU A 60 8.68 1.93 -1.26
C LEU A 60 8.81 1.23 0.09
N ALA A 61 8.56 1.98 1.15
CA ALA A 61 8.90 1.67 2.53
C ALA A 61 7.75 1.01 3.32
N GLY A 62 7.15 -0.03 2.75
CA GLY A 62 6.12 -0.84 3.39
C GLY A 62 4.70 -0.32 3.19
N ASP A 63 3.78 -1.20 3.57
CA ASP A 63 2.33 -1.12 3.38
C ASP A 63 1.94 -0.62 1.98
N ILE A 64 2.48 -1.28 0.96
CA ILE A 64 2.25 -0.95 -0.45
C ILE A 64 1.02 -1.68 -0.99
N PHE A 65 0.90 -2.98 -0.74
CA PHE A 65 -0.27 -3.78 -1.08
C PHE A 65 -0.99 -4.17 0.22
N ASP A 66 -2.18 -3.64 0.41
CA ASP A 66 -2.98 -3.98 1.58
C ASP A 66 -3.71 -5.30 1.36
N LEU A 67 -3.08 -6.39 1.81
CA LEU A 67 -3.66 -7.72 1.71
C LEU A 67 -4.80 -7.94 2.71
N HIS A 68 -4.99 -7.08 3.70
CA HIS A 68 -5.90 -7.32 4.83
C HIS A 68 -7.31 -6.76 4.58
N ARG A 69 -7.42 -5.56 4.01
CA ARG A 69 -8.69 -4.85 3.84
C ARG A 69 -9.48 -5.28 2.61
N THR A 70 -9.89 -6.55 2.57
CA THR A 70 -10.71 -7.10 1.49
C THR A 70 -11.70 -8.14 2.01
N GLY A 71 -12.89 -8.18 1.40
CA GLY A 71 -13.89 -9.23 1.65
C GLY A 71 -13.48 -10.61 1.12
N LEU A 72 -12.42 -10.70 0.31
CA LEU A 72 -11.99 -11.95 -0.32
C LEU A 72 -11.52 -13.03 0.67
N TRP A 73 -11.06 -12.64 1.87
CA TRP A 73 -10.72 -13.58 2.94
C TRP A 73 -11.90 -14.44 3.38
N PHE A 74 -13.13 -13.96 3.21
CA PHE A 74 -14.33 -14.66 3.69
C PHE A 74 -14.94 -15.62 2.67
N ARG A 75 -14.31 -15.79 1.50
CA ARG A 75 -14.69 -16.79 0.48
C ARG A 75 -14.06 -18.18 0.72
N GLY A 76 -13.52 -18.42 1.90
CA GLY A 76 -12.83 -19.65 2.29
C GLY A 76 -12.47 -19.65 3.77
N THR A 77 -11.69 -20.64 4.19
CA THR A 77 -11.25 -20.81 5.59
C THR A 77 -9.86 -20.25 5.85
N GLU A 78 -9.10 -19.93 4.79
CA GLU A 78 -7.73 -19.42 4.88
C GLU A 78 -7.71 -18.01 5.49
N ARG A 79 -6.72 -17.71 6.33
CA ARG A 79 -6.61 -16.41 7.01
C ARG A 79 -5.15 -16.00 7.12
N PRO A 80 -4.85 -14.69 7.21
CA PRO A 80 -3.48 -14.22 7.10
C PRO A 80 -2.65 -14.43 8.36
N TRP A 81 -3.24 -14.80 9.49
CA TRP A 81 -2.52 -15.00 10.77
C TRP A 81 -1.72 -16.31 10.85
N VAL A 82 -0.97 -16.60 9.80
CA VAL A 82 -0.03 -17.71 9.69
C VAL A 82 1.37 -17.12 9.49
N ALA A 83 2.37 -17.70 10.15
CA ALA A 83 3.76 -17.29 9.97
C ALA A 83 4.22 -17.59 8.53
N ASN A 84 5.06 -16.73 7.96
CA ASN A 84 5.49 -16.83 6.56
C ASN A 84 6.09 -18.20 6.19
N ASP A 85 6.81 -18.82 7.11
CA ASP A 85 7.42 -20.16 6.96
C ASP A 85 6.42 -21.32 7.04
N HIS A 86 5.18 -21.05 7.43
CA HIS A 86 4.08 -22.03 7.53
C HIS A 86 2.99 -21.81 6.48
N VAL A 87 3.19 -20.91 5.52
CA VAL A 87 2.22 -20.68 4.43
C VAL A 87 2.20 -21.89 3.51
N GLY A 88 1.09 -22.63 3.56
CA GLY A 88 0.80 -23.76 2.66
C GLY A 88 0.20 -23.32 1.32
N PRO A 89 0.00 -24.27 0.38
CA PRO A 89 -0.48 -24.00 -0.98
C PRO A 89 -1.81 -23.25 -1.06
N GLU A 90 -2.77 -23.57 -0.18
CA GLU A 90 -4.10 -22.97 -0.17
C GLU A 90 -4.04 -21.49 0.22
N LEU A 91 -3.25 -21.16 1.25
CA LEU A 91 -3.05 -19.78 1.70
C LEU A 91 -2.20 -19.00 0.70
N GLU A 92 -1.21 -19.62 0.05
CA GLU A 92 -0.46 -19.01 -1.05
C GLU A 92 -1.42 -18.62 -2.20
N ALA A 93 -2.25 -19.57 -2.66
CA ALA A 93 -3.20 -19.33 -3.74
C ALA A 93 -4.23 -18.24 -3.38
N ARG A 94 -4.74 -18.24 -2.14
CA ARG A 94 -5.62 -17.17 -1.64
C ARG A 94 -4.92 -15.82 -1.67
N THR A 95 -3.71 -15.74 -1.16
CA THR A 95 -2.94 -14.48 -1.08
C THR A 95 -2.61 -13.96 -2.48
N LEU A 96 -2.20 -14.83 -3.41
CA LEU A 96 -2.00 -14.48 -4.82
C LEU A 96 -3.28 -13.93 -5.44
N SER A 97 -4.42 -14.58 -5.21
CA SER A 97 -5.71 -14.13 -5.75
C SER A 97 -6.10 -12.73 -5.25
N ILE A 98 -5.78 -12.42 -3.99
CA ILE A 98 -6.01 -11.08 -3.40
C ILE A 98 -5.07 -10.06 -4.02
N LEU A 99 -3.79 -10.37 -4.10
CA LEU A 99 -2.78 -9.50 -4.72
C LEU A 99 -3.12 -9.20 -6.19
N ASP A 100 -3.59 -10.20 -6.93
CA ASP A 100 -4.04 -10.02 -8.31
C ASP A 100 -5.33 -9.20 -8.40
N ALA A 101 -6.27 -9.38 -7.48
CA ALA A 101 -7.49 -8.58 -7.43
C ALA A 101 -7.19 -7.10 -7.15
N ILE A 102 -6.25 -6.81 -6.24
CA ILE A 102 -5.72 -5.46 -5.99
C ILE A 102 -5.13 -4.88 -7.28
N ALA A 103 -4.26 -5.65 -7.96
CA ALA A 103 -3.51 -5.17 -9.12
C ALA A 103 -4.39 -4.81 -10.34
N VAL A 104 -5.60 -5.37 -10.44
CA VAL A 104 -6.54 -5.12 -11.54
C VAL A 104 -7.58 -4.05 -11.24
N GLU A 105 -7.53 -3.41 -10.06
CA GLU A 105 -8.34 -2.21 -9.83
C GLU A 105 -7.86 -1.07 -10.72
N ASP A 106 -8.78 -0.32 -11.34
CA ASP A 106 -8.43 0.67 -12.37
C ASP A 106 -7.40 1.71 -11.88
N ALA A 107 -7.59 2.21 -10.66
CA ALA A 107 -6.68 3.15 -10.03
C ALA A 107 -5.30 2.52 -9.76
N VAL A 108 -5.27 1.30 -9.22
CA VAL A 108 -4.05 0.59 -8.87
C VAL A 108 -3.27 0.19 -10.11
N SER A 109 -3.92 -0.39 -11.12
CA SER A 109 -3.29 -0.84 -12.36
C SER A 109 -2.57 0.30 -13.07
N GLY A 110 -3.21 1.47 -13.18
CA GLY A 110 -2.59 2.66 -13.75
C GLY A 110 -1.43 3.20 -12.89
N SER A 111 -1.55 3.15 -11.57
CA SER A 111 -0.50 3.57 -10.63
C SER A 111 0.72 2.65 -10.69
N LEU A 112 0.51 1.33 -10.72
CA LEU A 112 1.56 0.33 -10.92
C LEU A 112 2.22 0.50 -12.29
N GLU A 113 1.47 0.83 -13.34
CA GLU A 113 2.06 1.14 -14.65
C GLU A 113 2.99 2.36 -14.58
N ALA A 114 2.61 3.41 -13.85
CA ALA A 114 3.48 4.56 -13.61
C ALA A 114 4.74 4.17 -12.81
N ILE A 115 4.61 3.36 -11.77
CA ILE A 115 5.74 2.85 -10.95
C ILE A 115 6.69 2.00 -11.81
N ARG A 116 6.17 1.08 -12.62
CA ARG A 116 6.99 0.26 -13.54
C ARG A 116 7.73 1.11 -14.58
N ARG A 117 7.09 2.15 -15.12
CA ARG A 117 7.76 3.10 -16.02
C ARG A 117 8.92 3.77 -15.30
N PHE A 118 8.70 4.25 -14.07
CA PHE A 118 9.76 4.84 -13.25
C PHE A 118 10.90 3.84 -13.04
N ALA A 119 10.60 2.61 -12.61
CA ALA A 119 11.62 1.57 -12.43
C ALA A 119 12.44 1.29 -13.72
N GLY A 120 11.82 1.47 -14.89
CA GLY A 120 12.47 1.38 -16.20
C GLY A 120 13.15 2.67 -16.69
N GLY A 121 13.36 3.68 -15.84
CA GLY A 121 14.02 4.93 -16.21
C GLY A 121 13.17 5.87 -17.06
N ARG A 122 11.83 5.80 -16.94
CA ARG A 122 10.89 6.58 -17.76
C ARG A 122 9.76 7.16 -16.92
N TYR A 123 9.16 8.24 -17.38
CA TYR A 123 7.94 8.80 -16.79
C TYR A 123 7.03 9.38 -17.86
N ARG A 124 5.75 9.60 -17.54
CA ARG A 124 4.81 10.27 -18.44
C ARG A 124 4.71 11.74 -18.07
N ASP A 125 5.05 12.61 -19.00
CA ASP A 125 4.90 14.06 -18.87
C ASP A 125 3.39 14.41 -18.90
N PRO A 126 2.82 14.95 -17.82
CA PRO A 126 1.40 15.28 -17.76
C PRO A 126 0.98 16.38 -18.77
N ALA A 127 1.89 17.29 -19.14
CA ALA A 127 1.59 18.40 -20.04
C ALA A 127 1.50 17.95 -21.50
N SER A 128 2.41 17.08 -21.94
CA SER A 128 2.41 16.55 -23.32
C SER A 128 1.70 15.21 -23.48
N GLY A 129 1.44 14.49 -22.39
CA GLY A 129 0.93 13.12 -22.37
C GLY A 129 1.93 12.07 -22.87
N ARG A 130 3.16 12.46 -23.22
CA ARG A 130 4.19 11.60 -23.81
C ARG A 130 5.09 10.97 -22.74
N THR A 131 5.60 9.79 -23.04
CA THR A 131 6.64 9.13 -22.23
C THR A 131 7.99 9.78 -22.52
N ARG A 132 8.73 10.10 -21.46
CA ARG A 132 10.10 10.64 -21.51
C ARG A 132 11.04 9.74 -20.71
N SER A 133 12.32 9.77 -21.06
CA SER A 133 13.37 9.20 -20.19
C SER A 133 13.51 10.07 -18.94
N PHE A 134 13.77 9.43 -17.81
CA PHE A 134 14.19 10.12 -16.60
C PHE A 134 15.55 10.80 -16.84
N PRO A 135 15.78 12.02 -16.35
CA PRO A 135 17.00 12.78 -16.67
C PRO A 135 18.28 12.16 -16.10
N VAL A 136 18.16 11.28 -15.11
CA VAL A 136 19.27 10.64 -14.40
C VAL A 136 18.91 9.17 -14.12
N PRO A 137 19.89 8.29 -13.84
CA PRO A 137 19.62 6.93 -13.40
C PRO A 137 18.63 6.88 -12.23
N VAL A 138 17.81 5.85 -12.21
CA VAL A 138 16.81 5.63 -11.17
C VAL A 138 16.93 4.24 -10.59
N ARG A 139 16.64 4.14 -9.30
CA ARG A 139 16.60 2.89 -8.56
C ARG A 139 15.29 2.81 -7.81
N LEU A 140 14.61 1.67 -7.91
CA LEU A 140 13.44 1.35 -7.10
C LEU A 140 13.79 0.24 -6.12
N SER A 141 13.51 0.46 -4.83
CA SER A 141 13.60 -0.56 -3.78
C SER A 141 12.26 -0.71 -3.08
N PHE A 142 11.96 -1.92 -2.62
CA PHE A 142 10.77 -2.22 -1.85
C PHE A 142 11.18 -2.97 -0.59
N ILE A 143 10.72 -2.49 0.56
CA ILE A 143 10.78 -3.18 1.85
C ILE A 143 9.33 -3.46 2.30
N PRO A 144 8.97 -4.69 2.68
CA PRO A 144 7.60 -4.99 3.12
C PRO A 144 7.27 -4.32 4.46
N GLY A 145 6.02 -3.86 4.59
CA GLY A 145 5.42 -3.52 5.89
C GLY A 145 4.64 -4.68 6.50
N ASN A 146 3.89 -4.42 7.56
CA ASN A 146 3.06 -5.44 8.21
C ASN A 146 1.87 -5.86 7.34
N HIS A 147 1.28 -4.96 6.54
CA HIS A 147 0.21 -5.32 5.60
C HIS A 147 0.73 -6.07 4.36
N ASP A 148 2.00 -5.90 4.03
CA ASP A 148 2.68 -6.64 2.96
C ASP A 148 3.25 -7.98 3.42
N ARG A 149 3.22 -8.31 4.73
CA ARG A 149 4.02 -9.40 5.31
C ARG A 149 3.96 -10.71 4.53
N LEU A 150 2.76 -11.13 4.13
CA LEU A 150 2.56 -12.39 3.40
C LEU A 150 3.19 -12.38 2.00
N ILE A 151 3.44 -11.23 1.39
CA ILE A 151 4.19 -11.13 0.13
C ILE A 151 5.57 -11.77 0.29
N GLY A 152 6.17 -11.66 1.48
CA GLY A 152 7.45 -12.26 1.81
C GLY A 152 7.42 -13.78 1.95
N ALA A 153 6.25 -14.41 2.09
CA ALA A 153 6.15 -15.81 2.52
C ALA A 153 6.72 -16.81 1.51
N THR A 154 6.29 -16.73 0.26
CA THR A 154 6.64 -17.76 -0.74
C THR A 154 7.34 -17.19 -1.97
N PRO A 155 8.10 -18.01 -2.72
CA PRO A 155 8.70 -17.60 -3.98
C PRO A 155 7.71 -17.00 -4.99
N ALA A 156 6.49 -17.54 -5.06
CA ALA A 156 5.46 -17.08 -6.00
C ALA A 156 4.97 -15.67 -5.65
N LEU A 157 4.68 -15.41 -4.38
CA LEU A 157 4.24 -14.10 -3.90
C LEU A 157 5.32 -13.03 -4.11
N ARG A 158 6.58 -13.35 -3.79
CA ARG A 158 7.71 -12.42 -4.01
C ARG A 158 7.92 -12.09 -5.49
N ARG A 159 7.83 -13.10 -6.36
CA ARG A 159 7.91 -12.90 -7.81
C ARG A 159 6.79 -11.99 -8.29
N ARG A 160 5.56 -12.24 -7.84
CA ARG A 160 4.39 -11.50 -8.28
C ARG A 160 4.47 -10.02 -7.88
N ALA A 161 4.84 -9.72 -6.65
CA ALA A 161 5.02 -8.33 -6.20
C ALA A 161 6.13 -7.61 -7.00
N ARG A 162 7.25 -8.30 -7.29
CA ARG A 162 8.33 -7.77 -8.13
C ARG A 162 7.86 -7.43 -9.54
N GLU A 163 7.09 -8.32 -10.18
CA GLU A 163 6.48 -8.07 -11.49
C GLU A 163 5.55 -6.86 -11.48
N LEU A 164 4.69 -6.75 -10.46
CA LEU A 164 3.75 -5.65 -10.31
C LEU A 164 4.48 -4.30 -10.17
N LEU A 165 5.55 -4.24 -9.38
CA LEU A 165 6.35 -3.04 -9.14
C LEU A 165 7.41 -2.78 -10.22
N GLY A 166 7.72 -3.75 -11.08
CA GLY A 166 8.80 -3.65 -12.08
C GLY A 166 10.19 -3.73 -11.50
N ILE A 167 10.35 -4.40 -10.35
CA ILE A 167 11.63 -4.60 -9.67
C ILE A 167 12.22 -5.95 -10.09
N GLY A 168 13.52 -6.01 -10.38
CA GLY A 168 14.22 -7.27 -10.66
C GLY A 168 14.38 -8.17 -9.42
N GLY A 169 15.12 -9.27 -9.54
CA GLY A 169 15.55 -10.09 -8.38
C GLY A 169 14.77 -11.39 -8.13
N GLY A 170 13.97 -11.84 -9.08
CA GLY A 170 13.41 -13.21 -9.10
C GLY A 170 12.55 -13.54 -7.88
N THR A 171 12.98 -14.50 -7.07
CA THR A 171 12.24 -15.02 -5.89
C THR A 171 12.96 -14.82 -4.57
N SER A 172 14.05 -14.03 -4.55
CA SER A 172 14.79 -13.77 -3.31
C SER A 172 13.93 -13.00 -2.30
N PRO A 173 14.11 -13.25 -0.98
CA PRO A 173 13.49 -12.46 0.08
C PRO A 173 13.68 -10.96 -0.14
N PHE A 174 12.68 -10.16 0.25
CA PHE A 174 12.83 -8.72 0.26
C PHE A 174 13.65 -8.29 1.47
N PRO A 175 14.48 -7.25 1.36
CA PRO A 175 15.10 -6.67 2.54
C PRO A 175 14.04 -6.00 3.43
N HIS A 176 14.30 -5.92 4.72
CA HIS A 176 13.47 -5.16 5.68
C HIS A 176 14.02 -3.75 5.92
N THR A 177 15.23 -3.47 5.43
CA THR A 177 15.90 -2.18 5.59
C THR A 177 16.60 -1.75 4.30
N VAL A 178 16.73 -0.44 4.09
CA VAL A 178 17.58 0.14 3.05
C VAL A 178 18.54 1.12 3.69
N LEU A 179 19.83 0.97 3.39
CA LEU A 179 20.87 1.93 3.76
C LEU A 179 21.21 2.78 2.54
N SER A 180 21.15 4.10 2.70
CA SER A 180 21.68 5.06 1.74
C SER A 180 22.93 5.69 2.33
N GLU A 181 24.10 5.22 1.88
CA GLU A 181 25.39 5.77 2.32
C GLU A 181 25.56 7.23 1.87
N ALA A 182 25.12 7.54 0.65
CA ALA A 182 25.23 8.88 0.07
C ALA A 182 24.44 9.94 0.87
N GLU A 183 23.37 9.53 1.54
CA GLU A 183 22.49 10.41 2.31
C GLU A 183 22.55 10.09 3.82
N GLU A 184 23.51 9.25 4.24
CA GLU A 184 23.71 8.78 5.63
C GLU A 184 22.41 8.35 6.34
N THR A 185 21.52 7.66 5.62
CA THR A 185 20.15 7.38 6.07
C THR A 185 19.85 5.88 6.11
N LEU A 186 19.20 5.44 7.19
CA LEU A 186 18.57 4.12 7.33
C LEU A 186 17.06 4.23 7.14
N ILE A 187 16.49 3.40 6.27
CA ILE A 187 15.06 3.31 6.00
C ILE A 187 14.52 1.98 6.51
N ARG A 188 13.38 2.07 7.19
CA ARG A 188 12.54 0.97 7.67
C ARG A 188 11.08 1.39 7.49
N HIS A 189 10.16 0.44 7.54
CA HIS A 189 8.73 0.78 7.47
C HIS A 189 8.25 1.48 8.76
N GLY A 190 8.64 0.97 9.94
CA GLY A 190 8.30 1.58 11.24
C GLY A 190 7.33 0.75 12.08
N HIS A 191 6.64 -0.24 11.49
CA HIS A 191 5.80 -1.19 12.23
C HIS A 191 6.54 -1.87 13.38
N GLU A 192 7.86 -1.98 13.31
CA GLU A 192 8.70 -2.63 14.32
C GLU A 192 8.71 -1.92 15.68
N TYR A 193 8.21 -0.67 15.74
CA TYR A 193 8.04 0.11 16.95
C TYR A 193 6.61 0.07 17.51
N ASP A 194 5.68 -0.57 16.81
CA ASP A 194 4.31 -0.75 17.23
C ASP A 194 4.12 -2.16 17.84
N ARG A 195 3.83 -2.20 19.14
CA ARG A 195 3.60 -3.43 19.90
C ARG A 195 2.41 -4.27 19.40
N TYR A 196 1.53 -3.70 18.60
CA TYR A 196 0.36 -4.38 18.03
C TYR A 196 0.57 -4.82 16.59
N ASN A 197 1.45 -4.14 15.86
CA ASN A 197 1.77 -4.39 14.45
C ASN A 197 3.16 -5.00 14.25
N PHE A 198 3.81 -5.46 15.31
CA PHE A 198 5.03 -6.27 15.24
C PHE A 198 5.02 -7.41 16.25
N SER A 199 5.65 -8.52 15.88
CA SER A 199 5.64 -9.75 16.69
C SER A 199 6.47 -9.66 17.98
N ARG A 200 7.31 -8.62 18.09
CA ARG A 200 8.14 -8.34 19.27
C ARG A 200 7.76 -6.98 19.84
N ASP A 201 7.52 -6.93 21.15
CA ASP A 201 7.38 -5.65 21.84
C ASP A 201 8.76 -5.01 22.05
N LEU A 202 9.06 -4.01 21.22
CA LEU A 202 10.28 -3.21 21.31
C LEU A 202 10.07 -1.88 22.06
N SER A 203 8.86 -1.58 22.56
CA SER A 203 8.50 -0.27 23.12
C SER A 203 9.36 0.17 24.32
N ARG A 204 9.97 -0.79 25.02
CA ARG A 204 10.84 -0.54 26.18
C ARG A 204 12.33 -0.48 25.83
N ARG A 205 12.71 -0.69 24.56
CA ARG A 205 14.12 -0.69 24.13
C ARG A 205 14.60 0.74 23.90
N LYS A 206 15.78 1.06 24.44
CA LYS A 206 16.43 2.37 24.24
C LYS A 206 17.18 2.47 22.91
N THR A 207 17.62 1.32 22.39
CA THR A 207 18.35 1.20 21.12
C THR A 207 17.64 0.21 20.23
N MET A 208 17.78 0.40 18.93
CA MET A 208 17.23 -0.49 17.93
C MET A 208 18.04 -1.79 17.91
N PRO A 209 17.44 -2.94 18.28
CA PRO A 209 18.16 -4.20 18.21
C PRO A 209 18.27 -4.67 16.75
N PRO A 210 19.26 -5.51 16.42
CA PRO A 210 19.19 -6.30 15.19
C PRO A 210 17.93 -7.18 15.25
N LEU A 211 17.18 -7.21 14.16
CA LEU A 211 15.98 -8.04 14.04
C LEU A 211 16.22 -9.15 13.04
N ASP A 212 15.77 -10.35 13.39
CA ASP A 212 15.84 -11.52 12.54
C ASP A 212 14.61 -11.63 11.63
N GLU A 213 14.72 -12.44 10.58
CA GLU A 213 13.62 -12.72 9.65
C GLU A 213 12.39 -13.28 10.39
N ALA A 214 12.62 -14.06 11.45
CA ALA A 214 11.54 -14.65 12.24
C ALA A 214 10.64 -13.58 12.90
N ALA A 215 11.17 -12.42 13.27
CA ALA A 215 10.38 -11.32 13.81
C ALA A 215 9.43 -10.72 12.75
N TYR A 216 9.88 -10.57 11.51
CA TYR A 216 9.06 -10.04 10.41
C TYR A 216 8.09 -11.08 9.84
N ALA A 217 8.42 -12.36 9.94
CA ALA A 217 7.63 -13.46 9.41
C ALA A 217 6.33 -13.74 10.19
N ARG A 218 6.20 -13.25 11.42
CA ARG A 218 5.13 -13.63 12.34
C ARG A 218 3.90 -12.72 12.19
N PRO A 219 2.69 -13.29 12.28
CA PRO A 219 1.47 -12.49 12.29
C PRO A 219 1.38 -11.63 13.55
N THR A 220 0.61 -10.55 13.45
CA THR A 220 0.49 -9.55 14.50
C THR A 220 -0.96 -9.42 14.98
N LEU A 221 -1.18 -8.70 16.08
CA LEU A 221 -2.55 -8.41 16.52
C LEU A 221 -3.28 -7.54 15.48
N GLY A 222 -2.56 -6.62 14.83
CA GLY A 222 -3.08 -5.79 13.76
C GLY A 222 -3.67 -6.59 12.60
N ASP A 223 -3.00 -7.66 12.14
CA ASP A 223 -3.51 -8.56 11.10
C ASP A 223 -4.88 -9.14 11.50
N PHE A 224 -4.99 -9.58 12.76
CA PHE A 224 -6.22 -10.16 13.29
C PHE A 224 -7.33 -9.12 13.38
N ILE A 225 -7.08 -7.94 13.94
CA ILE A 225 -8.09 -6.89 14.08
C ILE A 225 -8.56 -6.41 12.71
N THR A 226 -7.64 -6.13 11.80
CA THR A 226 -7.96 -5.64 10.45
C THR A 226 -8.83 -6.66 9.70
N VAL A 227 -8.45 -7.94 9.70
CA VAL A 227 -9.23 -8.94 8.97
C VAL A 227 -10.46 -9.40 9.75
N ALA A 228 -10.31 -9.90 10.98
CA ALA A 228 -11.41 -10.54 11.71
C ALA A 228 -12.48 -9.57 12.20
N VAL A 229 -12.14 -8.28 12.36
CA VAL A 229 -13.07 -7.23 12.78
C VAL A 229 -13.37 -6.29 11.62
N ALA A 230 -12.38 -5.54 11.13
CA ALA A 230 -12.65 -4.43 10.20
C ALA A 230 -13.17 -4.89 8.84
N ALA A 231 -12.47 -5.81 8.17
CA ALA A 231 -12.92 -6.34 6.89
C ALA A 231 -14.17 -7.23 7.01
N ARG A 232 -14.38 -7.87 8.18
CA ARG A 232 -15.51 -8.78 8.40
C ARG A 232 -16.83 -8.07 8.64
N LEU A 233 -16.82 -6.93 9.33
CA LEU A 233 -18.03 -6.19 9.69
C LEU A 233 -18.91 -5.83 8.47
N PRO A 234 -18.36 -5.25 7.38
CA PRO A 234 -19.13 -5.01 6.15
C PRO A 234 -19.73 -6.26 5.53
N VAL A 235 -19.02 -7.39 5.57
CA VAL A 235 -19.50 -8.68 5.04
C VAL A 235 -20.70 -9.17 5.84
N LEU A 236 -20.58 -9.20 7.17
CA LEU A 236 -21.68 -9.59 8.07
C LEU A 236 -22.88 -8.64 7.92
N PHE A 237 -22.63 -7.34 7.74
CA PHE A 237 -23.69 -6.37 7.54
C PHE A 237 -24.51 -6.67 6.27
N ARG A 238 -23.84 -7.06 5.18
CA ARG A 238 -24.51 -7.51 3.94
C ARG A 238 -25.29 -8.80 4.13
N GLU A 239 -24.75 -9.77 4.86
CA GLU A 239 -25.44 -11.02 5.18
C GLU A 239 -26.74 -10.78 5.98
N VAL A 240 -26.69 -9.90 6.99
CA VAL A 240 -27.82 -9.62 7.88
C VAL A 240 -28.91 -8.81 7.18
N HIS A 241 -28.53 -7.76 6.44
CA HIS A 241 -29.50 -6.83 5.87
C HIS A 241 -29.89 -7.17 4.43
N GLY A 242 -29.01 -7.80 3.67
CA GLY A 242 -29.16 -8.06 2.24
C GLY A 242 -28.95 -6.79 1.40
N ASP A 243 -28.23 -6.96 0.29
CA ASP A 243 -27.85 -5.90 -0.65
C ASP A 243 -29.04 -5.03 -1.09
N GLY A 244 -30.20 -5.63 -1.38
CA GLY A 244 -31.40 -4.89 -1.79
C GLY A 244 -31.95 -3.94 -0.73
N LYS A 245 -31.87 -4.28 0.57
CA LYS A 245 -32.29 -3.36 1.65
C LYS A 245 -31.26 -2.26 1.85
N ILE A 246 -29.97 -2.58 1.71
CA ILE A 246 -28.88 -1.60 1.80
C ILE A 246 -29.03 -0.55 0.70
N LEU A 247 -29.31 -0.97 -0.53
CA LEU A 247 -29.53 -0.07 -1.67
C LEU A 247 -30.80 0.79 -1.53
N SER A 248 -31.89 0.23 -1.01
CA SER A 248 -33.19 0.93 -0.94
C SER A 248 -33.38 1.79 0.31
N ARG A 249 -32.55 1.62 1.35
CA ARG A 249 -32.65 2.37 2.61
C ARG A 249 -31.41 3.26 2.82
N PRO A 250 -31.52 4.59 2.66
CA PRO A 250 -30.39 5.51 2.77
C PRO A 250 -29.56 5.35 4.07
N ALA A 251 -30.23 5.12 5.20
CA ALA A 251 -29.55 4.92 6.48
C ALA A 251 -28.66 3.66 6.51
N LEU A 252 -29.09 2.56 5.89
CA LEU A 252 -28.29 1.34 5.80
C LEU A 252 -27.12 1.50 4.83
N GLY A 253 -27.34 2.17 3.69
CA GLY A 253 -26.27 2.51 2.76
C GLY A 253 -25.19 3.41 3.39
N ALA A 254 -25.61 4.42 4.17
CA ALA A 254 -24.70 5.29 4.91
C ALA A 254 -23.91 4.54 5.99
N LEU A 255 -24.58 3.68 6.76
CA LEU A 255 -23.92 2.85 7.77
C LEU A 255 -22.93 1.87 7.13
N TYR A 256 -23.29 1.23 6.02
CA TYR A 256 -22.39 0.34 5.29
C TYR A 256 -21.11 1.07 4.86
N ARG A 257 -21.22 2.27 4.25
CA ARG A 257 -20.04 3.07 3.88
C ARG A 257 -19.17 3.46 5.07
N ARG A 258 -19.76 3.73 6.25
CA ARG A 258 -19.00 3.99 7.47
C ARG A 258 -18.25 2.74 7.96
N LEU A 259 -18.88 1.57 7.88
CA LEU A 259 -18.22 0.30 8.19
C LEU A 259 -17.07 -0.01 7.22
N LEU A 260 -17.14 0.46 5.97
CA LEU A 260 -16.04 0.34 5.03
C LEU A 260 -14.87 1.29 5.33
N ALA A 261 -15.11 2.41 6.02
CA ALA A 261 -14.13 3.47 6.23
C ALA A 261 -13.53 3.51 7.64
N PHE A 262 -14.17 2.90 8.65
CA PHE A 262 -13.84 3.18 10.06
C PHE A 262 -12.41 2.81 10.49
N ASP A 263 -11.83 1.78 9.87
CA ASP A 263 -10.47 1.33 10.17
C ASP A 263 -9.42 2.06 9.32
N ASP A 264 -9.84 2.74 8.25
CA ASP A 264 -8.95 3.46 7.36
C ASP A 264 -8.56 4.83 7.92
N LEU A 265 -7.57 4.82 8.82
CA LEU A 265 -7.03 6.02 9.46
C LEU A 265 -6.15 6.88 8.54
N ARG A 266 -6.00 6.51 7.26
CA ARG A 266 -5.18 7.28 6.32
C ARG A 266 -5.85 8.63 6.03
N PRO A 267 -5.16 9.75 6.27
CA PRO A 267 -5.57 11.02 5.72
C PRO A 267 -5.21 11.03 4.23
N GLN A 268 -6.09 10.52 3.37
CA GLN A 268 -5.87 10.49 1.91
C GLN A 268 -5.49 11.88 1.35
N SER A 269 -6.02 12.94 1.97
CA SER A 269 -5.67 14.34 1.69
C SER A 269 -4.19 14.62 1.90
N ALA A 270 -3.54 14.09 2.95
CA ALA A 270 -2.11 14.27 3.17
C ALA A 270 -1.23 13.46 2.23
N LEU A 271 -1.64 12.26 1.84
CA LEU A 271 -0.88 11.49 0.85
C LEU A 271 -0.95 12.19 -0.51
N LEU A 272 -2.13 12.67 -0.88
CA LEU A 272 -2.31 13.50 -2.07
C LEU A 272 -1.52 14.80 -1.97
N GLU A 273 -1.58 15.49 -0.83
CA GLU A 273 -0.76 16.67 -0.57
C GLU A 273 0.72 16.36 -0.62
N TYR A 274 1.24 15.26 -0.08
CA TYR A 274 2.66 14.92 -0.20
C TYR A 274 3.07 14.71 -1.66
N LEU A 275 2.30 13.91 -2.40
CA LEU A 275 2.54 13.62 -3.82
C LEU A 275 2.42 14.87 -4.70
N LEU A 276 1.54 15.81 -4.33
CA LEU A 276 1.33 17.07 -5.05
C LEU A 276 2.18 18.23 -4.52
N ALA A 277 2.60 18.25 -3.25
CA ALA A 277 3.37 19.32 -2.60
C ALA A 277 4.87 19.14 -2.82
N GLY A 278 5.32 17.95 -3.24
CA GLY A 278 6.55 17.85 -4.03
C GLY A 278 6.57 18.87 -5.19
N ALA A 279 5.40 19.28 -5.71
CA ALA A 279 5.28 20.31 -6.75
C ALA A 279 5.30 21.77 -6.24
N ARG A 280 5.30 22.00 -4.92
CA ARG A 280 5.36 23.35 -4.32
C ARG A 280 6.23 23.35 -3.05
N ALA A 281 7.54 23.29 -3.24
CA ALA A 281 8.52 23.59 -2.20
C ALA A 281 8.52 25.09 -1.80
N SER A 282 7.39 25.61 -1.33
CA SER A 282 7.26 26.98 -0.79
C SER A 282 6.36 27.10 0.45
N GLY A 283 5.78 25.99 0.93
CA GLY A 283 5.04 25.96 2.20
C GLY A 283 5.47 24.76 3.03
N GLY A 284 6.52 24.91 3.83
CA GLY A 284 7.19 23.80 4.53
C GLY A 284 6.27 22.88 5.34
N ALA A 285 6.80 21.67 5.62
CA ALA A 285 6.14 20.52 6.25
C ALA A 285 5.17 20.86 7.41
N SER A 286 5.43 21.90 8.20
CA SER A 286 4.56 22.35 9.30
C SER A 286 3.13 22.73 8.85
N ARG A 287 2.92 23.20 7.62
CA ARG A 287 1.58 23.50 7.10
C ARG A 287 0.82 22.24 6.69
N THR A 288 1.47 21.30 6.01
CA THR A 288 0.91 19.98 5.65
C THR A 288 0.50 19.21 6.90
N TRP A 289 1.32 19.23 7.97
CA TRP A 289 0.98 18.60 9.24
C TRP A 289 -0.17 19.26 10.00
N LYS A 290 -0.45 20.55 9.79
CA LYS A 290 -1.60 21.24 10.39
C LYS A 290 -2.90 21.06 9.61
N ALA A 291 -2.83 20.71 8.32
CA ALA A 291 -4.00 20.37 7.49
C ALA A 291 -4.50 18.94 7.73
N LEU A 292 -3.69 18.13 8.43
CA LEU A 292 -4.00 16.80 8.92
C LEU A 292 -4.87 16.85 10.19
N GLU A 293 -6.09 17.39 10.10
CA GLU A 293 -7.11 17.09 11.10
C GLU A 293 -7.80 15.77 10.70
N PRO A 294 -7.77 14.72 11.55
CA PRO A 294 -8.59 13.54 11.34
C PRO A 294 -10.07 13.96 11.40
N VAL A 295 -10.87 13.53 10.42
CA VAL A 295 -12.33 13.62 10.48
C VAL A 295 -12.87 12.45 11.29
#